data_AF-A0A7C6SS43-F1
#
_entry.id   AF-A0A7C6SS43-F1
#
_cell.length_a   1.000
_cell.length_b   1.000
_cell.length_c   1.000
_cell.angle_alpha   90.00
_cell.angle_beta   90.00
_cell.angle_gamma   90.00
#
_symmetry.space_group_name_H-M   'P 1'
#
loop_
_entity.id
_entity.type
_entity.pdbx_description
1 polymer ?
#
loop_
_entity_poly.entity_id
_entity_poly.type
_entity_poly.pdbx_seq_one_letter_code
_entity_poly.pdbx_strand_id
1 'polypeptide(L)' 'MNRKDLIRKYKEREVTGGVYRILNTLNNKYLLASGIDIKGDRNRFDFSVATGSCVQMKLQKDWD' A
#
# COMPACT_ATOMS: atom_id res chain seq x y z
N MET A 1 -23.15 6.99 10.51
CA MET A 1 -22.76 5.77 9.76
C MET A 1 -22.55 4.66 10.78
N ASN A 2 -23.24 3.51 10.68
CA ASN A 2 -23.19 2.47 11.70
C ASN A 2 -21.97 1.54 11.49
N ARG A 3 -21.36 1.01 12.57
CA ARG A 3 -20.26 0.03 12.50
C ARG A 3 -20.58 -1.15 11.58
N LYS A 4 -21.83 -1.63 11.59
CA LYS A 4 -22.29 -2.72 10.71
C LYS A 4 -22.19 -2.36 9.23
N ASP A 5 -22.52 -1.12 8.87
CA ASP A 5 -22.45 -0.64 7.48
C ASP A 5 -21.01 -0.56 6.99
N LEU A 6 -20.08 -0.15 7.85
CA LEU A 6 -18.65 -0.08 7.52
C LEU A 6 -18.06 -1.47 7.27
N ILE A 7 -18.41 -2.46 8.11
CA ILE A 7 -17.97 -3.85 7.94
C ILE A 7 -18.53 -4.43 6.63
N ARG A 8 -19.82 -4.19 6.35
CA ARG A 8 -20.45 -4.66 5.12
C ARG A 8 -19.75 -4.07 3.88
N LYS A 9 -19.58 -2.74 3.84
CA LYS A 9 -18.86 -2.05 2.76
C LYS A 9 -17.42 -2.54 2.59
N TYR A 10 -16.73 -2.86 3.70
CA TYR A 10 -15.39 -3.41 3.64
C TYR A 10 -15.36 -4.80 2.99
N LYS A 11 -16.33 -5.67 3.30
CA LYS A 11 -16.40 -7.03 2.76
C LYS A 11 -16.88 -7.09 1.31
N GLU A 12 -17.81 -6.20 0.94
CA GLU A 12 -18.37 -6.10 -0.42
C GLU A 12 -17.46 -5.32 -1.37
N ARG A 13 -16.33 -4.77 -0.88
CA ARG A 13 -15.42 -4.03 -1.73
C ARG A 13 -14.86 -4.92 -2.83
N GLU A 14 -14.72 -4.36 -4.02
CA GLU A 14 -14.01 -5.02 -5.10
C GLU A 14 -12.52 -5.13 -4.76
N VAL A 15 -11.96 -6.33 -4.92
CA VAL A 15 -10.55 -6.63 -4.69
C VAL A 15 -9.89 -6.74 -6.06
N THR A 16 -9.09 -5.72 -6.39
CA THR A 16 -8.35 -5.66 -7.65
C THR A 16 -6.91 -6.08 -7.42
N GLY A 17 -6.53 -7.20 -8.03
CA GLY A 17 -5.15 -7.65 -8.11
C GLY A 17 -4.46 -7.11 -9.37
N GLY A 18 -3.13 -7.12 -9.35
CA GLY A 18 -2.33 -6.72 -10.50
C GLY A 18 -0.88 -6.45 -10.17
N VAL A 19 -0.18 -5.89 -11.15
CA VAL A 19 1.20 -5.42 -11.02
C VAL A 19 1.16 -3.90 -10.79
N TYR A 20 1.92 -3.43 -9.80
CA TYR A 20 1.99 -2.03 -9.42
C TYR A 20 3.44 -1.59 -9.20
N ARG A 21 3.68 -0.29 -9.24
CA ARG A 21 4.98 0.30 -8.91
C ARG A 21 4.86 1.35 -7.80
N ILE A 22 5.85 1.41 -6.93
CA ILE A 22 6.06 2.50 -5.98
C ILE A 22 7.18 3.37 -6.55
N LEU A 23 6.85 4.59 -6.95
CA LEU A 23 7.80 5.54 -7.56
C LEU A 23 8.26 6.55 -6.54
N ASN A 24 9.58 6.70 -6.40
CA ASN A 24 10.18 7.82 -5.71
C ASN A 24 10.27 9.01 -6.69
N THR A 25 9.56 10.09 -6.38
CA THR A 25 9.47 11.28 -7.23
C THR A 25 10.71 12.17 -7.18
N LEU A 26 11.65 11.92 -6.26
CA LEU A 26 12.89 12.70 -6.12
C LEU A 26 14.04 12.11 -6.94
N ASN A 27 14.14 10.78 -7.03
CA ASN A 27 15.26 10.09 -7.67
C ASN A 27 14.87 9.21 -8.87
N ASN A 28 13.58 9.17 -9.24
CA ASN A 28 13.00 8.34 -10.30
C ASN A 28 13.21 6.82 -10.15
N LYS A 29 13.71 6.33 -9.01
CA LYS A 29 13.75 4.91 -8.70
C LYS A 29 12.34 4.43 -8.41
N TYR A 30 12.06 3.18 -8.78
CA TYR A 30 10.80 2.56 -8.46
C TYR A 30 10.96 1.11 -8.05
N LEU A 31 10.09 0.67 -7.16
CA LEU A 31 9.90 -0.74 -6.84
C LEU A 31 8.73 -1.27 -7.67
N LEU A 32 8.98 -2.30 -8.48
CA LEU A 32 7.92 -3.06 -9.14
C LEU A 32 7.50 -4.23 -8.26
N ALA A 33 6.20 -4.39 -8.03
CA ALA A 33 5.63 -5.44 -7.20
C ALA A 33 4.31 -5.93 -7.79
N SER A 34 3.83 -7.08 -7.30
CA SER A 34 2.53 -7.63 -7.64
C SER A 34 1.76 -7.95 -6.36
N GLY A 35 0.44 -7.89 -6.46
CA GLY A 35 -0.44 -8.09 -5.32
C GLY A 35 -1.84 -8.50 -5.75
N ILE A 36 -2.56 -9.16 -4.85
CA ILE A 36 -3.96 -9.55 -5.06
C ILE A 36 -4.94 -8.43 -4.66
N ASP A 37 -4.50 -7.51 -3.80
CA ASP A 37 -5.28 -6.35 -3.35
C ASP A 37 -4.37 -5.11 -3.37
N ILE A 38 -4.31 -4.45 -4.52
CA ILE A 38 -3.46 -3.26 -4.71
C ILE A 38 -3.79 -2.17 -3.68
N LYS A 39 -5.07 -2.05 -3.29
CA LYS A 39 -5.52 -1.06 -2.30
C LYS A 39 -5.04 -1.43 -0.91
N GLY A 40 -5.09 -2.71 -0.55
CA GLY A 40 -4.53 -3.26 0.68
C GLY A 40 -3.03 -3.06 0.78
N ASP A 41 -2.30 -3.37 -0.30
CA ASP A 41 -0.84 -3.21 -0.37
C ASP A 41 -0.42 -1.75 -0.25
N ARG A 42 -1.16 -0.83 -0.88
CA ARG A 42 -0.96 0.62 -0.71
C ARG A 42 -1.16 1.05 0.75
N ASN A 43 -2.28 0.68 1.36
CA ASN A 43 -2.57 1.06 2.75
C ASN A 43 -1.50 0.53 3.72
N ARG A 44 -1.01 -0.71 3.49
CA ARG A 44 0.07 -1.30 4.28
C ARG A 44 1.37 -0.52 4.11
N PHE A 45 1.71 -0.13 2.89
CA PHE A 45 2.88 0.70 2.62
C PHE A 45 2.77 2.06 3.30
N ASP A 46 1.67 2.78 3.11
CA ASP A 46 1.42 4.09 3.71
C ASP A 46 1.50 4.03 5.25
N PHE A 47 0.91 3.00 5.86
CA PHE A 47 1.03 2.75 7.30
C PHE A 47 2.49 2.52 7.73
N SER A 48 3.22 1.69 6.99
CA SER A 48 4.62 1.37 7.31
C SER A 48 5.54 2.59 7.24
N VAL A 49 5.29 3.50 6.30
CA VAL A 49 6.01 4.78 6.19
C VAL A 49 5.64 5.68 7.36
N ALA A 50 4.35 5.80 7.68
CA ALA A 50 3.87 6.65 8.78
C ALA A 50 4.37 6.20 10.16
N THR A 51 4.63 4.91 10.36
CA THR A 51 5.14 4.35 11.63
C THR A 51 6.65 4.14 11.66
N GLY A 52 7.40 4.62 10.65
CA GLY A 52 8.85 4.42 10.54
C GLY A 52 9.26 2.94 10.41
N SER A 53 8.31 2.06 10.08
CA SER A 53 8.49 0.62 9.98
C SER A 53 8.45 0.15 8.53
N CYS A 54 9.06 0.93 7.61
CA CYS A 54 8.97 0.71 6.17
C CYS A 54 9.25 -0.77 5.82
N VAL A 55 8.21 -1.48 5.41
CA VAL A 55 8.27 -2.95 5.22
C VAL A 55 9.08 -3.35 3.98
N GLN A 56 9.35 -2.39 3.10
CA GLN A 56 10.14 -2.57 1.89
C GLN A 56 11.57 -2.10 2.15
N MET A 57 12.43 -3.00 2.62
CA MET A 57 13.84 -2.71 2.95
C MET A 57 14.61 -2.00 1.81
N LYS A 58 14.24 -2.25 0.54
CA LYS A 58 14.84 -1.60 -0.63
C LYS A 58 14.47 -0.11 -0.77
N LEU A 59 13.33 0.30 -0.22
CA LEU A 59 12.83 1.68 -0.20
C LEU A 59 13.18 2.39 1.11
N GLN A 60 13.65 1.69 2.14
CA GLN A 60 13.97 2.28 3.44
C GLN A 60 15.06 3.35 3.33
N LYS A 61 16.13 3.08 2.56
CA LYS A 61 17.22 4.04 2.29
C LYS A 61 16.80 5.29 1.52
N ASP A 62 15.65 5.24 0.85
CA ASP A 62 15.10 6.38 0.11
C ASP A 62 14.26 7.29 1.04
N TRP A 63 14.04 6.88 2.29
CA TRP A 63 13.24 7.57 3.31
C TRP A 63 14.01 7.90 4.61
N ASP A 64 15.32 7.66 4.63
CA ASP A 64 16.24 8.11 5.71
C ASP A 64 16.58 9.62 5.58
#